data_AF-A0A1X1YBK7-F1
#
_entry.id   AF-A0A1X1YBK7-F1
#
_cell.length_a   1.000
_cell.length_b   1.000
_cell.length_c   1.000
_cell.angle_alpha   90.00
_cell.angle_beta   90.00
_cell.angle_gamma   90.00
#
_symmetry.space_group_name_H-M   'P 1'
#
loop_
_entity.id
_entity.type
_entity.pdbx_description
1 polymer ?
#
loop_
_entity_poly.entity_id
_entity_poly.type
_entity_poly.pdbx_seq_one_letter_code
_entity_poly.pdbx_strand_id
1 'polypeptide(L)'
;MSEPNALEIKAHPDTLRTTAATLQGLVDEIDSVLLDAKSVHETTEREAALGTIDQSPAPYFSPLLEALGTANGNVVKNIELLKANVARDAEVLIKIADGIEHQEQSNAAKIANI
;
A
#
# COMPACT_ATOMS: atom_id res chain seq x y z
N MET A 1 -45.15 -8.94 -16.10
CA MET A 1 -44.59 -7.78 -15.38
C MET A 1 -43.19 -8.19 -15.00
N SER A 2 -42.20 -7.69 -15.73
CA SER A 2 -40.79 -8.07 -15.54
C SER A 2 -40.25 -7.41 -14.28
N GLU A 3 -39.65 -8.20 -13.40
CA GLU A 3 -39.05 -7.79 -12.14
C GLU A 3 -38.02 -6.67 -12.33
N PRO A 4 -37.82 -5.79 -11.34
CA PRO A 4 -36.71 -4.85 -11.37
C PRO A 4 -35.42 -5.67 -11.33
N ASN A 5 -34.63 -5.61 -12.41
CA ASN A 5 -33.23 -6.00 -12.40
C ASN A 5 -32.51 -5.10 -11.39
N ALA A 6 -32.55 -5.49 -10.12
CA ALA A 6 -31.52 -5.09 -9.18
C ALA A 6 -30.22 -5.54 -9.81
N LEU A 7 -29.36 -4.59 -10.15
CA LEU A 7 -27.95 -4.88 -10.41
C LEU A 7 -27.46 -5.60 -9.15
N GLU A 8 -27.45 -6.93 -9.18
CA GLU A 8 -26.69 -7.73 -8.24
C GLU A 8 -25.24 -7.31 -8.47
N ILE A 9 -24.78 -6.34 -7.69
CA ILE A 9 -23.36 -6.18 -7.40
C ILE A 9 -22.99 -7.36 -6.51
N LYS A 10 -23.09 -8.59 -7.05
CA LYS A 10 -22.47 -9.75 -6.45
C LYS A 10 -20.99 -9.50 -6.62
N ALA A 11 -20.35 -9.07 -5.54
CA ALA A 11 -18.91 -9.12 -5.44
C ALA A 11 -18.49 -10.59 -5.63
N HIS A 12 -18.23 -10.98 -6.87
CA HIS A 12 -17.79 -12.33 -7.17
C HIS A 12 -16.49 -12.58 -6.40
N PRO A 13 -16.39 -13.66 -5.60
CA PRO A 13 -15.18 -13.98 -4.82
C PRO A 13 -13.90 -13.90 -5.65
N ASP A 14 -13.96 -14.34 -6.91
CA ASP A 14 -12.85 -14.25 -7.87
C ASP A 14 -12.43 -12.82 -8.18
N THR A 15 -13.38 -11.89 -8.35
CA THR A 15 -13.09 -10.46 -8.56
C THR A 15 -12.44 -9.85 -7.33
N LEU A 16 -12.89 -10.23 -6.12
CA LEU A 16 -12.29 -9.77 -4.87
C LEU A 16 -10.86 -10.28 -4.71
N ARG A 17 -10.60 -11.56 -5.01
CA ARG A 17 -9.25 -12.13 -4.99
C ARG A 17 -8.34 -11.53 -6.04
N THR A 18 -8.86 -11.31 -7.25
CA THR A 18 -8.12 -10.64 -8.33
C THR A 18 -7.72 -9.22 -7.91
N THR A 19 -8.65 -8.47 -7.31
CA THR A 19 -8.37 -7.12 -6.82
C THR A 19 -7.34 -7.17 -5.67
N ALA A 20 -7.46 -8.11 -4.74
CA ALA A 20 -6.49 -8.29 -3.67
C ALA A 20 -5.08 -8.61 -4.18
N ALA A 21 -4.96 -9.47 -5.20
CA ALA A 21 -3.68 -9.79 -5.83
C ALA A 21 -3.06 -8.55 -6.52
N THR A 22 -3.87 -7.73 -7.19
CA THR A 22 -3.41 -6.45 -7.75
C THR A 22 -2.91 -5.50 -6.67
N LEU A 23 -3.64 -5.37 -5.55
CA LEU A 23 -3.22 -4.55 -4.42
C LEU A 23 -1.90 -5.06 -3.81
N GLN A 24 -1.73 -6.38 -3.70
CA GLN A 24 -0.47 -6.97 -3.27
C GLN A 24 0.69 -6.65 -4.22
N GLY A 25 0.47 -6.70 -5.54
CA GLY A 25 1.48 -6.26 -6.51
C GLY A 25 1.88 -4.78 -6.35
N LEU A 26 0.93 -3.91 -6.00
CA LEU A 26 1.23 -2.50 -5.71
C LEU A 26 2.06 -2.31 -4.45
N VAL A 27 1.99 -3.22 -3.46
CA VAL A 27 2.83 -3.16 -2.26
C VAL A 27 4.31 -3.27 -2.63
N ASP A 28 4.65 -4.14 -3.59
CA ASP A 28 6.02 -4.32 -4.07
C ASP A 28 6.53 -3.08 -4.81
N GLU A 29 5.67 -2.44 -5.63
CA GLU A 29 6.00 -1.17 -6.29
C GLU A 29 6.22 -0.03 -5.27
N ILE A 30 5.38 0.03 -4.24
CA ILE A 30 5.50 1.01 -3.15
C ILE A 30 6.83 0.82 -2.40
N ASP A 31 7.29 -0.41 -2.21
CA ASP A 31 8.57 -0.69 -1.56
C ASP A 31 9.77 -0.15 -2.33
N SER A 32 9.74 -0.22 -3.67
CA SER A 32 10.78 0.39 -4.50
C SER A 32 10.83 1.91 -4.31
N VAL A 33 9.67 2.57 -4.33
CA VAL A 33 9.58 4.03 -4.15
C VAL A 33 10.01 4.45 -2.74
N LEU A 34 9.67 3.64 -1.73
CA LEU A 34 10.06 3.88 -0.35
C LEU A 34 11.59 3.84 -0.17
N LEU A 35 12.27 2.91 -0.85
CA LEU A 35 13.73 2.84 -0.84
C LEU A 35 14.35 4.10 -1.42
N ASP A 36 13.87 4.53 -2.60
CA ASP A 36 14.34 5.74 -3.26
C ASP A 36 14.14 6.97 -2.37
N ALA A 37 12.94 7.14 -1.78
CA ALA A 37 12.64 8.25 -0.88
C ALA A 37 13.54 8.28 0.37
N LYS A 38 13.84 7.12 0.96
CA LYS A 38 14.78 7.03 2.10
C LYS A 38 16.20 7.46 1.72
N SER A 39 16.61 7.21 0.47
CA SER A 39 17.96 7.56 0.00
C SER A 39 18.18 9.06 -0.27
N VAL A 40 17.11 9.85 -0.48
CA VAL A 40 17.20 11.26 -0.88
C VAL A 40 17.94 12.09 0.18
N HIS A 41 17.60 11.93 1.45
CA HIS A 41 18.23 12.69 2.53
C HIS A 41 19.71 12.36 2.66
N GLU A 42 20.05 11.07 2.74
CA GLU A 42 21.44 10.61 2.88
C GLU A 42 22.30 11.03 1.69
N THR A 43 21.76 10.96 0.47
CA THR A 43 22.45 11.40 -0.74
C THR A 43 22.70 12.91 -0.69
N THR A 44 21.70 13.70 -0.28
CA THR A 44 21.82 15.15 -0.20
C THR A 44 22.78 15.59 0.91
N GLU A 45 22.79 14.92 2.06
CA GLU A 45 23.78 15.15 3.11
C GLU A 45 25.21 14.87 2.61
N ARG A 46 25.39 13.77 1.88
CA ARG A 46 26.69 13.42 1.30
C ARG A 46 27.15 14.46 0.27
N GLU A 47 26.24 14.94 -0.58
CA GLU A 47 26.54 16.00 -1.54
C GLU A 47 26.88 17.32 -0.85
N ALA A 48 26.15 17.67 0.21
CA ALA A 48 26.42 18.88 1.00
C ALA A 48 27.75 18.81 1.78
N ALA A 49 28.27 17.60 2.01
CA ALA A 49 29.58 17.34 2.61
C ALA A 49 30.73 17.28 1.58
N LEU A 50 30.45 17.35 0.27
CA LEU A 50 31.50 17.30 -0.75
C LEU A 50 32.44 18.51 -0.63
N GLY A 51 33.74 18.21 -0.52
CA GLY A 51 34.78 19.23 -0.44
C GLY A 51 34.96 19.87 0.93
N THR A 52 34.23 19.41 1.96
CA THR A 52 34.49 19.81 3.35
C THR A 52 35.64 18.98 3.95
N ILE A 53 36.42 19.60 4.84
CA ILE A 53 37.59 18.97 5.45
C ILE A 53 37.19 17.88 6.46
N ASP A 54 36.05 18.08 7.12
CA ASP A 54 35.51 17.23 8.19
C ASP A 54 34.48 16.20 7.69
N GLN A 55 34.23 16.14 6.37
CA GLN A 55 33.19 15.31 5.75
C GLN A 55 31.79 15.55 6.34
N SER A 56 31.58 16.70 6.96
CA SER A 56 30.26 17.13 7.43
C SER A 56 29.63 18.08 6.43
N PRO A 57 28.31 18.14 6.34
CA PRO A 57 27.65 19.11 5.48
C PRO A 57 28.08 20.53 5.79
N ALA A 58 28.35 21.33 4.75
CA ALA A 58 28.75 22.71 4.95
C ALA A 58 27.66 23.51 5.71
N PRO A 59 28.00 24.38 6.67
CA PRO A 59 27.02 25.04 7.55
C PRO A 59 25.95 25.87 6.83
N TYR A 60 26.23 26.35 5.62
CA TYR A 60 25.26 27.11 4.83
C TYR A 60 24.14 26.22 4.24
N PHE A 61 24.34 24.90 4.16
CA PHE A 61 23.32 23.95 3.75
C PHE A 61 22.45 23.47 4.91
N SER A 62 22.84 23.70 6.18
CA SER A 62 22.12 23.17 7.34
C SER A 62 20.62 23.49 7.35
N PRO A 63 20.16 24.73 7.06
CA PRO A 63 18.72 25.03 7.01
C PRO A 63 17.98 24.26 5.90
N LEU A 64 18.64 24.02 4.77
CA LEU A 64 18.08 23.24 3.66
C LEU A 64 17.98 21.76 4.04
N LEU A 65 19.00 21.21 4.69
CA LEU A 65 19.03 19.82 5.13
C LEU A 65 18.00 19.54 6.22
N GLU A 66 17.81 20.45 7.18
CA GLU A 66 16.76 20.33 8.19
C GLU A 66 15.35 20.34 7.57
N ALA A 67 15.11 21.26 6.63
CA ALA A 67 13.84 21.34 5.90
C ALA A 67 13.61 20.09 5.05
N LEU A 68 14.66 19.59 4.39
CA LEU A 68 14.62 18.35 3.61
C LEU A 68 14.35 17.14 4.50
N GLY A 69 15.01 17.01 5.64
CA GLY A 69 14.78 15.92 6.59
C GLY A 69 13.34 15.89 7.09
N THR A 70 12.78 17.06 7.38
CA THR A 70 11.37 17.18 7.78
C THR A 70 10.42 16.80 6.65
N ALA A 71 10.61 17.37 5.46
CA ALA A 71 9.75 17.10 4.30
C ALA A 71 9.85 15.64 3.84
N ASN A 72 11.06 15.11 3.73
CA ASN A 72 11.32 13.73 3.34
C ASN A 72 10.77 12.75 4.39
N GLY A 73 10.93 13.04 5.68
CA GLY A 73 10.35 12.24 6.76
C GLY A 73 8.83 12.14 6.66
N ASN A 74 8.14 13.24 6.32
CA ASN A 74 6.70 13.22 6.10
C ASN A 74 6.30 12.39 4.87
N VAL A 75 7.05 12.49 3.78
CA VAL A 75 6.82 11.69 2.56
C VAL A 75 6.99 10.20 2.85
N VAL A 76 8.12 9.81 3.45
CA VAL A 76 8.42 8.43 3.84
C VAL A 76 7.32 7.86 4.73
N LYS A 77 6.89 8.60 5.75
CA LYS A 77 5.81 8.19 6.65
C LYS A 77 4.48 7.97 5.90
N ASN A 78 4.14 8.86 4.97
CA ASN A 78 2.90 8.74 4.19
C ASN A 78 2.95 7.54 3.23
N ILE A 79 4.11 7.25 2.64
CA ILE A 79 4.32 6.06 1.80
C ILE A 79 4.18 4.79 2.65
N GLU A 80 4.76 4.75 3.86
CA GLU A 80 4.62 3.62 4.78
C GLU A 80 3.16 3.39 5.22
N LEU A 81 2.42 4.47 5.49
CA LEU A 81 0.99 4.39 5.79
C LEU A 81 0.18 3.88 4.60
N LEU A 82 0.48 4.37 3.39
CA LEU A 82 -0.17 3.90 2.17
C LEU A 82 0.07 2.40 1.97
N LYS A 83 1.33 1.95 2.10
CA LYS A 83 1.70 0.53 2.02
C LYS A 83 0.88 -0.32 2.99
N ALA A 84 0.82 0.09 4.25
CA ALA A 84 0.10 -0.63 5.29
C ALA A 84 -1.41 -0.71 5.00
N ASN A 85 -1.99 0.38 4.50
CA ASN A 85 -3.41 0.42 4.13
C ASN A 85 -3.70 -0.50 2.93
N VAL A 86 -2.89 -0.45 1.87
CA VAL A 86 -3.05 -1.29 0.68
C VAL A 86 -2.94 -2.78 1.04
N ALA A 87 -1.94 -3.15 1.85
CA ALA A 87 -1.77 -4.52 2.32
C ALA A 87 -2.99 -4.99 3.15
N ARG A 88 -3.47 -4.13 4.06
CA ARG A 88 -4.66 -4.41 4.88
C ARG A 88 -5.91 -4.57 4.03
N ASP A 89 -6.11 -3.72 3.03
CA ASP A 89 -7.26 -3.78 2.14
C ASP A 89 -7.24 -5.09 1.33
N ALA A 90 -6.07 -5.51 0.83
CA ALA A 90 -5.91 -6.79 0.16
C ALA A 90 -6.31 -7.97 1.07
N GLU A 91 -5.85 -7.98 2.33
CA GLU A 91 -6.24 -9.01 3.30
C GLU A 91 -7.74 -9.03 3.58
N VAL A 92 -8.37 -7.85 3.68
CA VAL A 92 -9.81 -7.74 3.92
C VAL A 92 -10.59 -8.29 2.73
N LEU A 93 -10.20 -7.97 1.50
CA LEU A 93 -10.84 -8.48 0.29
C LEU A 93 -10.78 -10.01 0.20
N ILE A 94 -9.64 -10.62 0.57
CA ILE A 94 -9.50 -12.08 0.64
C ILE A 94 -10.46 -12.67 1.68
N LYS A 95 -10.50 -12.10 2.90
CA LYS A 95 -11.41 -12.56 3.96
C LYS A 95 -12.88 -12.48 3.54
N ILE A 96 -13.26 -11.43 2.82
CA ILE A 96 -14.63 -11.29 2.29
C ILE A 96 -14.91 -12.36 1.24
N ALA A 97 -13.98 -12.59 0.30
CA ALA A 97 -14.12 -13.61 -0.74
C ALA A 97 -14.31 -15.02 -0.13
N ASP A 98 -13.46 -15.39 0.82
CA ASP A 98 -13.51 -16.68 1.50
C ASP A 98 -14.79 -16.84 2.34
N GLY A 99 -15.27 -15.74 2.95
CA GLY A 99 -16.52 -15.72 3.69
C GLY A 99 -17.75 -15.97 2.80
N ILE A 100 -17.77 -15.41 1.58
CA ILE A 100 -18.84 -15.62 0.61
C ILE A 100 -18.90 -17.09 0.18
N GLU A 101 -17.76 -17.67 -0.21
CA GLU A 101 -17.71 -19.08 -0.63
C GLU A 101 -18.09 -20.04 0.49
N HIS A 102 -17.64 -19.78 1.72
CA HIS A 102 -18.01 -20.61 2.86
C HIS A 102 -19.53 -20.59 3.11
N GLN A 103 -20.16 -19.43 2.94
CA GLN A 103 -21.61 -19.29 3.09
C GLN A 103 -22.37 -19.97 1.94
N GLU A 104 -21.89 -19.87 0.70
CA GLU A 104 -22.46 -20.59 -0.45
C GLU A 104 -22.36 -22.11 -0.27
N GLN A 105 -21.21 -22.64 0.16
CA GLN A 105 -21.03 -24.06 0.47
C GLN A 105 -21.96 -24.52 1.60
N SER A 106 -22.09 -23.73 2.66
CA SER A 106 -23.01 -24.03 3.77
C SER A 106 -24.47 -24.10 3.31
N ASN A 107 -24.89 -23.18 2.45
CA ASN A 107 -26.24 -23.16 1.90
C ASN A 107 -26.48 -24.32 0.93
N ALA A 108 -25.52 -24.64 0.06
CA ALA A 108 -25.60 -25.78 -0.85
C ALA A 108 -25.71 -27.11 -0.09
N ALA A 109 -24.92 -27.29 0.98
CA ALA A 109 -24.99 -28.47 1.84
C ALA A 109 -26.34 -28.62 2.56
N LYS A 110 -26.96 -27.51 2.97
CA LYS A 110 -28.31 -27.52 3.55
C LYS A 110 -29.37 -27.92 2.52
N ILE A 111 -29.26 -27.41 1.28
CA ILE A 111 -30.21 -27.73 0.20
C ILE A 111 -30.07 -29.20 -0.23
N ALA A 112 -28.85 -29.74 -0.35
CA ALA A 112 -28.62 -31.12 -0.77
C ALA A 112 -29.06 -32.19 0.26
N ASN A 113 -29.25 -31.79 1.53
CA ASN A 113 -29.73 -32.65 2.62
C ASN A 113 -31.25 -32.50 2.88
N ILE A 114 -31.98 -31.85 1.98
CA ILE A 114 -33.46 -31.75 1.95
C ILE A 114 -33.94 -32.48 0.70
#